data_AF-Q8SPG4-F1
#
_entry.id   AF-Q8SPG4-F1
#
_cell.length_a   1.000
_cell.length_b   1.000
_cell.length_c   1.000
_cell.angle_alpha   90.00
_cell.angle_beta   90.00
_cell.angle_gamma   90.00
#
_symmetry.space_group_name_H-M   'P 1'
#
loop_
_entity.id
_entity.type
_entity.pdbx_description
1 polymer ?
#
loop_
_entity_poly.entity_id
_entity_poly.type
_entity_poly.pdbx_seq_one_letter_code
_entity_poly.pdbx_strand_id
1 'polypeptide(L)'
;PDAIPGKWASRNCMLGMESSGRDASGKRVMGLVPAEGLATSTLVPQSFLWDVPSNWTLEEAASVPVVYSTAYYALIVRGRMQPGETVLIHSGSGGVGQAAIAIALSLGCRVFTIVGSAEKRAYLQSRFPQLNETSFANSRDTSFEQHVLWHTAGKGVDLVLNSLAEEKLQASVRCLAQHGRFLEIGKFDLSNNHPLGMAIFLGNVTGHGI
;
A
#
# COMPACT_ATOMS: atom_id res chain seq x y z
N PRO A 1 0.68 -17.48 -11.74
CA PRO A 1 -0.75 -17.65 -12.08
C PRO A 1 -1.69 -17.58 -10.86
N ASP A 2 -1.20 -17.94 -9.66
CA ASP A 2 -2.01 -18.06 -8.43
C ASP A 2 -2.26 -16.74 -7.65
N ALA A 3 -1.78 -15.61 -8.16
CA ALA A 3 -1.85 -14.33 -7.44
C ALA A 3 -3.18 -13.57 -7.60
N ILE A 4 -4.05 -13.98 -8.54
CA ILE A 4 -5.37 -13.37 -8.76
C ILE A 4 -6.43 -14.34 -8.23
N PRO A 5 -7.01 -14.10 -7.04
CA PRO A 5 -8.04 -14.96 -6.48
C PRO A 5 -9.27 -15.02 -7.39
N GLY A 6 -9.88 -16.19 -7.56
CA GLY A 6 -11.15 -16.36 -8.27
C GLY A 6 -11.17 -17.55 -9.23
N LYS A 7 -12.38 -17.90 -9.71
CA LYS A 7 -12.59 -18.98 -10.68
C LYS A 7 -12.52 -18.42 -12.10
N TRP A 8 -11.30 -18.33 -12.64
CA TRP A 8 -11.02 -17.65 -13.91
C TRP A 8 -10.94 -18.58 -15.14
N ALA A 9 -11.32 -19.85 -14.99
CA ALA A 9 -11.09 -20.91 -15.98
C ALA A 9 -11.65 -20.64 -17.40
N SER A 10 -12.55 -19.66 -17.58
CA SER A 10 -13.18 -19.34 -18.86
C SER A 10 -12.95 -17.91 -19.36
N ARG A 11 -12.10 -17.10 -18.69
CA ARG A 11 -11.88 -15.68 -19.06
C ARG A 11 -10.54 -15.52 -19.76
N ASN A 12 -10.58 -15.02 -21.01
CA ASN A 12 -9.37 -14.80 -21.82
C ASN A 12 -8.68 -13.45 -21.51
N CYS A 13 -9.42 -12.44 -21.07
CA CYS A 13 -8.88 -11.12 -20.73
C CYS A 13 -8.85 -10.92 -19.21
N MET A 14 -7.66 -10.63 -18.67
CA MET A 14 -7.41 -10.43 -17.24
C MET A 14 -6.83 -9.03 -16.94
N LEU A 15 -6.96 -8.08 -17.87
CA LEU A 15 -6.32 -6.76 -17.78
C LEU A 15 -7.31 -5.66 -17.40
N GLY A 16 -6.85 -4.72 -16.58
CA GLY A 16 -7.60 -3.54 -16.13
C GLY A 16 -8.49 -3.83 -14.92
N MET A 17 -8.30 -3.04 -13.87
CA MET A 17 -9.02 -3.20 -12.60
C MET A 17 -9.70 -1.92 -12.10
N GLU A 18 -9.45 -0.78 -12.73
CA GLU A 18 -10.10 0.49 -12.40
C GLU A 18 -10.44 1.29 -13.64
N SER A 19 -11.42 2.16 -13.50
CA SER A 19 -11.82 3.09 -14.56
C SER A 19 -12.54 4.32 -13.96
N SER A 20 -12.59 5.39 -14.74
CA SER A 20 -13.50 6.52 -14.52
C SER A 20 -14.23 6.84 -15.82
N GLY A 21 -15.45 7.35 -15.71
CA GLY A 21 -16.29 7.56 -16.89
C GLY A 21 -17.66 8.12 -16.54
N ARG A 22 -18.65 7.80 -17.37
CA ARG A 22 -20.05 8.15 -17.15
C ARG A 22 -20.90 6.88 -17.12
N ASP A 23 -21.83 6.80 -16.18
CA ASP A 23 -22.81 5.74 -16.13
C ASP A 23 -23.91 5.93 -17.19
N ALA A 24 -24.87 5.00 -17.25
CA ALA A 24 -26.00 5.06 -18.19
C ALA A 24 -26.91 6.29 -18.01
N SER A 25 -26.85 6.97 -16.86
CA SER A 25 -27.56 8.22 -16.60
C SER A 25 -26.75 9.47 -16.97
N GLY A 26 -25.50 9.31 -17.40
CA GLY A 26 -24.56 10.39 -17.72
C GLY A 26 -23.77 10.92 -16.52
N LYS A 27 -23.96 10.35 -15.32
CA LYS A 27 -23.30 10.75 -14.08
C LYS A 27 -21.83 10.36 -14.09
N ARG A 28 -20.95 11.24 -13.60
CA ARG A 28 -19.51 10.94 -13.51
C ARG A 28 -19.23 9.97 -12.37
N VAL A 29 -18.59 8.85 -12.70
CA VAL A 29 -18.33 7.75 -11.76
C VAL A 29 -16.90 7.24 -11.91
N MET A 30 -16.37 6.65 -10.84
CA MET A 30 -15.12 5.89 -10.80
C MET A 30 -15.37 4.57 -10.10
N GLY A 31 -14.64 3.52 -10.46
CA GLY A 31 -14.92 2.21 -9.89
C GLY A 31 -13.84 1.15 -10.09
N LEU A 32 -14.04 0.03 -9.39
CA LEU A 32 -13.20 -1.17 -9.46
C LEU A 32 -13.91 -2.30 -10.17
N VAL A 33 -13.17 -2.99 -11.02
CA VAL A 33 -13.57 -4.24 -11.67
C VAL A 33 -12.51 -5.30 -11.40
N PRO A 34 -12.88 -6.60 -11.32
CA PRO A 34 -11.90 -7.64 -11.06
C PRO A 34 -10.97 -7.90 -12.27
N ALA A 35 -11.43 -7.59 -13.48
CA ALA A 35 -10.72 -7.69 -14.74
C ALA A 35 -11.49 -6.93 -15.84
N GLU A 36 -10.94 -6.87 -17.05
CA GLU A 36 -11.57 -6.30 -18.26
C GLU A 36 -11.85 -4.79 -18.17
N GLY A 37 -11.15 -4.08 -17.28
CA GLY A 37 -11.29 -2.63 -17.11
C GLY A 37 -10.68 -1.79 -18.23
N LEU A 38 -9.72 -2.35 -18.99
CA LEU A 38 -9.13 -1.69 -20.16
C LEU A 38 -10.06 -1.82 -21.38
N ALA A 39 -11.19 -1.10 -21.33
CA ALA A 39 -12.24 -1.18 -22.34
C ALA A 39 -12.92 0.19 -22.55
N THR A 40 -13.67 0.32 -23.65
CA THR A 40 -14.50 1.50 -23.93
C THR A 40 -15.77 1.54 -23.08
N SER A 41 -16.20 0.40 -22.55
CA SER A 41 -17.33 0.26 -21.63
C SER A 41 -17.08 -0.91 -20.69
N THR A 42 -17.49 -0.76 -19.43
CA THR A 42 -17.25 -1.76 -18.37
C THR A 42 -18.50 -1.94 -17.53
N LEU A 43 -18.75 -3.16 -17.07
CA LEU A 43 -19.81 -3.45 -16.10
C LEU A 43 -19.20 -3.45 -14.71
N VAL A 44 -19.43 -2.37 -13.97
CA VAL A 44 -18.91 -2.19 -12.62
C VAL A 44 -19.98 -2.59 -11.60
N PRO A 45 -19.69 -3.50 -10.63
CA PRO A 45 -20.61 -3.78 -9.55
C PRO A 45 -20.89 -2.52 -8.72
N GLN A 46 -22.15 -2.31 -8.34
CA GLN A 46 -22.54 -1.11 -7.58
C GLN A 46 -21.79 -0.94 -6.25
N SER A 47 -21.37 -2.04 -5.61
CA SER A 47 -20.58 -2.01 -4.38
C SER A 47 -19.14 -1.50 -4.57
N PHE A 48 -18.69 -1.39 -5.81
CA PHE A 48 -17.35 -0.96 -6.21
C PHE A 48 -17.41 0.25 -7.17
N LEU A 49 -18.52 1.00 -7.12
CA LEU A 49 -18.74 2.20 -7.90
C LEU A 49 -18.94 3.39 -6.96
N TRP A 50 -18.24 4.48 -7.24
CA TRP A 50 -18.30 5.72 -6.48
C TRP A 50 -18.55 6.91 -7.40
N ASP A 51 -19.21 7.93 -6.84
CA ASP A 51 -19.40 9.19 -7.52
C ASP A 51 -18.08 9.97 -7.60
N VAL A 52 -17.81 10.57 -8.76
CA VAL A 52 -16.65 11.46 -8.90
C VAL A 52 -17.00 12.82 -8.31
N PRO A 53 -16.21 13.33 -7.34
CA PRO A 53 -16.40 14.66 -6.78
C PRO A 53 -16.51 15.75 -7.86
N SER A 54 -17.30 16.79 -7.59
CA SER A 54 -17.59 17.84 -8.58
C SER A 54 -16.32 18.53 -9.07
N ASN A 55 -15.36 18.72 -8.17
CA ASN A 55 -14.08 19.39 -8.37
C ASN A 55 -12.95 18.48 -8.91
N TRP A 56 -13.23 17.21 -9.20
CA TRP A 56 -12.25 16.30 -9.80
C TRP A 56 -12.46 16.15 -11.30
N THR A 57 -11.36 16.09 -12.02
CA THR A 57 -11.33 15.57 -13.39
C THR A 57 -11.53 14.04 -13.37
N LEU A 58 -11.93 13.48 -14.51
CA LEU A 58 -12.00 12.03 -14.65
C LEU A 58 -10.59 11.39 -14.60
N GLU A 59 -9.57 12.11 -15.05
CA GLU A 59 -8.17 11.67 -14.99
C GLU A 59 -7.71 11.48 -13.53
N GLU A 60 -7.94 12.47 -12.68
CA GLU A 60 -7.63 12.35 -11.24
C GLU A 60 -8.44 11.22 -10.60
N ALA A 61 -9.74 11.14 -10.91
CA ALA A 61 -10.62 10.12 -10.37
C ALA A 61 -10.20 8.69 -10.76
N ALA A 62 -9.63 8.49 -11.96
CA ALA A 62 -9.15 7.19 -12.42
C ALA A 62 -7.99 6.65 -11.56
N SER A 63 -7.26 7.53 -10.85
CA SER A 63 -6.07 7.16 -10.07
C SER A 63 -6.35 6.69 -8.63
N VAL A 64 -7.60 6.75 -8.18
CA VAL A 64 -7.98 6.59 -6.78
C VAL A 64 -8.41 5.16 -6.41
N PRO A 65 -9.27 4.46 -7.19
CA PRO A 65 -9.96 3.27 -6.71
C PRO A 65 -9.04 2.15 -6.21
N VAL A 66 -8.03 1.71 -6.98
CA VAL A 66 -7.16 0.59 -6.58
C VAL A 66 -6.29 0.99 -5.40
N VAL A 67 -5.62 2.14 -5.51
CA VAL A 67 -4.55 2.51 -4.58
C VAL A 67 -5.09 2.84 -3.19
N TYR A 68 -6.21 3.56 -3.09
CA TYR A 68 -6.82 3.88 -1.81
C TYR A 68 -7.57 2.70 -1.22
N SER A 69 -8.25 1.88 -2.03
CA SER A 69 -8.91 0.67 -1.50
C SER A 69 -7.88 -0.30 -0.92
N THR A 70 -6.75 -0.49 -1.60
CA THR A 70 -5.64 -1.33 -1.11
C THR A 70 -5.06 -0.78 0.19
N ALA A 71 -4.71 0.52 0.22
CA ALA A 71 -4.11 1.15 1.39
C ALA A 71 -5.07 1.15 2.59
N TYR A 72 -6.35 1.45 2.38
CA TYR A 72 -7.35 1.49 3.44
C TYR A 72 -7.64 0.08 3.99
N TYR A 73 -7.80 -0.91 3.11
CA TYR A 73 -7.99 -2.29 3.54
C TYR A 73 -6.78 -2.82 4.33
N ALA A 74 -5.57 -2.56 3.84
CA ALA A 74 -4.34 -2.98 4.52
C ALA A 74 -4.16 -2.29 5.88
N LEU A 75 -4.17 -0.95 5.92
CA LEU A 75 -3.84 -0.18 7.12
C LEU A 75 -4.97 -0.17 8.15
N ILE A 76 -6.21 0.06 7.71
CA ILE A 76 -7.35 0.30 8.60
C ILE A 76 -8.06 -1.00 8.92
N VAL A 77 -8.48 -1.76 7.90
CA VAL A 77 -9.31 -2.96 8.13
C VAL A 77 -8.48 -4.10 8.71
N ARG A 78 -7.35 -4.41 8.10
CA ARG A 78 -6.49 -5.54 8.49
C ARG A 78 -5.47 -5.16 9.55
N GLY A 79 -4.77 -4.06 9.35
CA GLY A 79 -3.77 -3.53 10.28
C GLY A 79 -4.35 -2.83 11.51
N ARG A 80 -5.62 -2.42 11.48
CA ARG A 80 -6.26 -1.69 12.60
C ARG A 80 -5.41 -0.53 13.12
N MET A 81 -4.75 0.19 12.22
CA MET A 81 -3.88 1.31 12.55
C MET A 81 -4.64 2.33 13.40
N GLN A 82 -4.02 2.72 14.51
CA GLN A 82 -4.54 3.70 15.46
C GLN A 82 -3.83 5.05 15.31
N PRO A 83 -4.49 6.15 15.70
CA PRO A 83 -3.86 7.47 15.69
C PRO A 83 -2.57 7.50 16.51
N GLY A 84 -1.54 8.16 15.97
CA GLY A 84 -0.24 8.34 16.62
C GLY A 84 0.71 7.13 16.56
N GLU A 85 0.30 6.00 15.95
CA GLU A 85 1.20 4.86 15.74
C GLU A 85 2.31 5.18 14.72
N THR A 86 3.35 4.35 14.70
CA THR A 86 4.47 4.46 13.75
C THR A 86 4.32 3.44 12.64
N VAL A 87 4.47 3.86 11.39
CA VAL A 87 4.34 2.98 10.21
C VAL A 87 5.54 3.10 9.27
N LEU A 88 6.03 1.97 8.79
CA LEU A 88 6.98 1.88 7.67
C LEU A 88 6.22 1.55 6.38
N ILE A 89 6.27 2.45 5.41
CA ILE A 89 5.61 2.34 4.10
C ILE A 89 6.68 2.14 3.03
N HIS A 90 6.70 0.96 2.43
CA HIS A 90 7.59 0.69 1.31
C HIS A 90 7.10 1.36 0.03
N SER A 91 8.05 1.67 -0.86
CA SER A 91 7.77 2.24 -2.19
C SER A 91 6.89 3.49 -2.15
N GLY A 92 7.12 4.42 -1.22
CA GLY A 92 6.22 5.55 -0.94
C GLY A 92 5.89 6.44 -2.15
N SER A 93 6.78 6.52 -3.14
CA SER A 93 6.54 7.28 -4.38
C SER A 93 5.55 6.59 -5.33
N GLY A 94 5.27 5.30 -5.14
CA GLY A 94 4.29 4.55 -5.94
C GLY A 94 2.85 4.87 -5.54
N GLY A 95 1.87 4.46 -6.34
CA GLY A 95 0.46 4.79 -6.12
C GLY A 95 -0.08 4.38 -4.75
N VAL A 96 0.09 3.09 -4.38
CA VAL A 96 -0.31 2.59 -3.05
C VAL A 96 0.48 3.26 -1.94
N GLY A 97 1.78 3.51 -2.16
CA GLY A 97 2.64 4.20 -1.19
C GLY A 97 2.13 5.61 -0.87
N GLN A 98 1.77 6.40 -1.89
CA GLN A 98 1.24 7.75 -1.70
C GLN A 98 -0.11 7.74 -0.97
N ALA A 99 -1.01 6.81 -1.34
CA ALA A 99 -2.30 6.66 -0.66
C ALA A 99 -2.13 6.24 0.81
N ALA A 100 -1.22 5.31 1.08
CA ALA A 100 -0.88 4.85 2.42
C ALA A 100 -0.29 5.98 3.29
N ILE A 101 0.61 6.80 2.73
CA ILE A 101 1.16 7.97 3.42
C ILE A 101 0.05 8.96 3.76
N ALA A 102 -0.85 9.26 2.81
CA ALA A 102 -1.96 10.18 3.02
C ALA A 102 -2.88 9.71 4.17
N ILE A 103 -3.23 8.42 4.20
CA ILE A 103 -4.06 7.82 5.26
C ILE A 103 -3.34 7.81 6.60
N ALA A 104 -2.05 7.46 6.64
CA ALA A 104 -1.29 7.45 7.89
C ALA A 104 -1.15 8.85 8.49
N LEU A 105 -0.83 9.85 7.66
CA LEU A 105 -0.70 11.24 8.10
C LEU A 105 -2.03 11.83 8.56
N SER A 106 -3.16 11.44 7.97
CA SER A 106 -4.48 11.91 8.42
C SER A 106 -4.86 11.40 9.82
N LEU A 107 -4.27 10.30 10.27
CA LEU A 107 -4.37 9.79 11.65
C LEU A 107 -3.25 10.31 12.57
N GLY A 108 -2.40 11.22 12.10
CA GLY A 108 -1.27 11.74 12.87
C GLY A 108 -0.19 10.70 13.17
N CYS A 109 -0.12 9.62 12.37
CA CYS A 109 0.90 8.59 12.54
C CYS A 109 2.29 9.10 12.15
N ARG A 110 3.32 8.53 12.79
CA ARG A 110 4.71 8.76 12.40
C ARG A 110 5.07 7.88 11.21
N VAL A 111 5.36 8.49 10.07
CA VAL A 111 5.64 7.77 8.83
C VAL A 111 7.14 7.67 8.56
N PHE A 112 7.60 6.44 8.32
CA PHE A 112 8.81 6.13 7.60
C PHE A 112 8.45 5.64 6.19
N THR A 113 9.20 6.08 5.18
CA THR A 113 8.98 5.70 3.80
C THR A 113 10.29 5.44 3.08
N ILE A 114 10.24 4.50 2.16
CA ILE A 114 11.39 4.09 1.36
C ILE A 114 11.30 4.68 -0.05
N VAL A 115 12.36 5.34 -0.51
CA VAL A 115 12.44 5.97 -1.83
C VAL A 115 13.73 5.64 -2.57
N GLY A 116 13.63 5.47 -3.89
CA GLY A 116 14.75 5.00 -4.73
C GLY A 116 15.53 6.07 -5.48
N SER A 117 15.14 7.34 -5.38
CA SER A 117 15.86 8.48 -5.98
C SER A 117 15.63 9.77 -5.20
N ALA A 118 16.56 10.72 -5.33
CA ALA A 118 16.43 12.06 -4.73
C ALA A 118 15.22 12.83 -5.27
N GLU A 119 14.90 12.66 -6.55
CA GLU A 119 13.71 13.23 -7.18
C GLU A 119 12.41 12.73 -6.53
N LYS A 120 12.30 11.41 -6.31
CA LYS A 120 11.15 10.80 -5.62
C LYS A 120 11.02 11.30 -4.18
N ARG A 121 12.14 11.49 -3.49
CA ARG A 121 12.18 12.10 -2.16
C ARG A 121 11.64 13.53 -2.21
N ALA A 122 12.14 14.36 -3.12
CA ALA A 122 11.72 15.75 -3.28
C ALA A 122 10.22 15.86 -3.60
N TYR A 123 9.72 14.99 -4.50
CA TYR A 123 8.31 14.90 -4.82
C TYR A 123 7.44 14.61 -3.58
N LEU A 124 7.79 13.57 -2.81
CA LEU A 124 7.04 13.21 -1.60
C LEU A 124 7.11 14.30 -0.53
N GLN A 125 8.29 14.92 -0.34
CA GLN A 125 8.47 16.01 0.61
C GLN A 125 7.63 17.24 0.25
N SER A 126 7.50 17.55 -1.05
CA SER A 126 6.65 18.65 -1.53
C SER A 126 5.16 18.31 -1.39
N ARG A 127 4.77 17.06 -1.69
CA ARG A 127 3.38 16.59 -1.62
C ARG A 127 2.88 16.43 -0.18
N PHE A 128 3.75 16.01 0.73
CA PHE A 128 3.43 15.74 2.14
C PHE A 128 4.39 16.52 3.05
N PRO A 129 4.11 17.81 3.33
CA PRO A 129 4.98 18.67 4.12
C PRO A 129 5.22 18.17 5.56
N GLN A 130 4.38 17.26 6.06
CA GLN A 130 4.51 16.64 7.37
C GLN A 130 5.63 15.58 7.43
N LEU A 131 6.07 15.06 6.28
CA LEU A 131 7.25 14.22 6.22
C LEU A 131 8.48 15.07 6.48
N ASN A 132 9.46 14.55 7.20
CA ASN A 132 10.73 15.22 7.45
C ASN A 132 11.89 14.33 7.02
N GLU A 133 13.12 14.81 7.14
CA GLU A 133 14.29 14.04 6.69
C GLU A 133 14.39 12.65 7.34
N THR A 134 13.97 12.50 8.59
CA THR A 134 13.97 11.21 9.30
C THR A 134 12.91 10.25 8.77
N SER A 135 11.90 10.73 8.03
CA SER A 135 10.91 9.89 7.37
C SER A 135 11.49 9.11 6.19
N PHE A 136 12.59 9.54 5.58
CA PHE A 136 13.07 8.94 4.32
C PHE A 136 14.24 7.98 4.55
N ALA A 137 14.06 6.73 4.15
CA ALA A 137 15.11 5.72 4.04
C ALA A 137 15.39 5.34 2.58
N ASN A 138 16.56 4.76 2.31
CA ASN A 138 16.96 4.32 0.97
C ASN A 138 16.30 2.99 0.58
N SER A 139 15.91 2.85 -0.69
CA SER A 139 15.25 1.65 -1.23
C SER A 139 16.16 0.60 -1.86
N ARG A 140 17.42 0.97 -2.12
CA ARG A 140 18.30 0.15 -2.97
C ARG A 140 18.94 -1.01 -2.21
N ASP A 141 19.10 -0.89 -0.90
CA ASP A 141 19.66 -1.90 -0.01
C ASP A 141 18.76 -2.09 1.24
N THR A 142 19.24 -2.84 2.23
CA THR A 142 18.58 -3.07 3.52
C THR A 142 18.91 -2.00 4.57
N SER A 143 19.57 -0.89 4.20
CA SER A 143 19.98 0.17 5.15
C SER A 143 18.80 0.83 5.87
N PHE A 144 17.60 0.72 5.29
CA PHE A 144 16.37 1.21 5.92
C PHE A 144 16.09 0.58 7.29
N GLU A 145 16.52 -0.67 7.50
CA GLU A 145 16.37 -1.35 8.79
C GLU A 145 17.09 -0.55 9.88
N GLN A 146 18.36 -0.22 9.62
CA GLN A 146 19.17 0.53 10.56
C GLN A 146 18.66 1.96 10.76
N HIS A 147 18.21 2.61 9.68
CA HIS A 147 17.61 3.95 9.74
C HIS A 147 16.37 3.97 10.64
N VAL A 148 15.45 3.03 10.43
CA VAL A 148 14.23 2.88 11.23
C VAL A 148 14.57 2.61 12.69
N LEU A 149 15.49 1.67 12.97
CA LEU A 149 15.89 1.34 14.33
C LEU A 149 16.55 2.52 15.04
N TRP A 150 17.42 3.29 14.38
CA TRP A 150 18.02 4.49 14.96
C TRP A 150 16.96 5.53 15.32
N HIS A 151 16.05 5.83 14.40
CA HIS A 151 15.04 6.86 14.62
C HIS A 151 13.85 6.42 15.48
N THR A 152 13.80 5.14 15.86
CA THR A 152 12.84 4.56 16.82
C THR A 152 13.50 4.13 18.13
N ALA A 153 14.77 4.48 18.36
CA ALA A 153 15.54 4.08 19.54
C ALA A 153 15.54 2.56 19.79
N GLY A 154 15.61 1.77 18.72
CA GLY A 154 15.58 0.31 18.75
C GLY A 154 14.20 -0.31 18.97
N LYS A 155 13.14 0.50 19.15
CA LYS A 155 11.78 0.00 19.34
C LYS A 155 11.22 -0.67 18.08
N GLY A 156 11.54 -0.14 16.89
CA GLY A 156 10.88 -0.52 15.64
C GLY A 156 9.57 0.25 15.40
N VAL A 157 8.79 -0.20 14.42
CA VAL A 157 7.52 0.40 13.99
C VAL A 157 6.32 -0.47 14.34
N ASP A 158 5.19 0.17 14.58
CA ASP A 158 3.96 -0.48 14.98
C ASP A 158 3.28 -1.20 13.79
N LEU A 159 3.45 -0.69 12.56
CA LEU A 159 3.00 -1.33 11.32
C LEU A 159 4.06 -1.28 10.22
N VAL A 160 4.11 -2.29 9.37
CA VAL A 160 4.87 -2.29 8.13
C VAL A 160 3.94 -2.60 6.96
N LEU A 161 3.87 -1.72 5.97
CA LEU A 161 3.23 -1.99 4.68
C LEU A 161 4.30 -2.38 3.67
N ASN A 162 4.46 -3.69 3.44
CA ASN A 162 5.51 -4.25 2.60
C ASN A 162 5.05 -4.58 1.18
N SER A 163 5.89 -4.17 0.22
CA SER A 163 5.79 -4.51 -1.19
C SER A 163 7.13 -4.96 -1.78
N LEU A 164 8.15 -5.15 -0.94
CA LEU A 164 9.49 -5.60 -1.34
C LEU A 164 9.62 -7.11 -1.14
N ALA A 165 10.63 -7.69 -1.77
CA ALA A 165 10.84 -9.14 -1.78
C ALA A 165 12.10 -9.57 -1.02
N GLU A 166 12.20 -10.87 -0.75
CA GLU A 166 13.42 -11.56 -0.36
C GLU A 166 14.13 -10.93 0.86
N GLU A 167 15.41 -10.56 0.76
CA GLU A 167 16.18 -10.02 1.87
C GLU A 167 15.57 -8.73 2.43
N LYS A 168 14.89 -7.95 1.58
CA LYS A 168 14.21 -6.71 1.97
C LYS A 168 12.93 -7.01 2.72
N LEU A 169 12.21 -8.07 2.38
CA LEU A 169 11.06 -8.53 3.19
C LEU A 169 11.55 -8.92 4.59
N GLN A 170 12.61 -9.73 4.68
CA GLN A 170 13.15 -10.16 5.97
C GLN A 170 13.65 -8.97 6.82
N ALA A 171 14.29 -7.98 6.20
CA ALA A 171 14.69 -6.73 6.87
C ALA A 171 13.49 -5.91 7.33
N SER A 172 12.41 -5.89 6.56
CA SER A 172 11.16 -5.22 6.92
C SER A 172 10.49 -5.87 8.13
N VAL A 173 10.53 -7.20 8.22
CA VAL A 173 10.03 -7.94 9.39
C VAL A 173 10.81 -7.58 10.65
N ARG A 174 12.13 -7.42 10.56
CA ARG A 174 12.98 -7.00 11.69
C ARG A 174 12.75 -5.54 12.14
N CYS A 175 12.08 -4.73 11.32
CA CYS A 175 11.68 -3.38 11.71
C CYS A 175 10.46 -3.36 12.63
N LEU A 176 9.74 -4.48 12.82
CA LEU A 176 8.53 -4.51 13.64
C LEU A 176 8.86 -4.34 15.13
N ALA A 177 8.10 -3.46 15.77
CA ALA A 177 8.05 -3.36 17.21
C ALA A 177 7.30 -4.56 17.83
N GLN A 178 7.41 -4.69 19.16
CA GLN A 178 6.53 -5.55 19.93
C GLN A 178 5.06 -5.18 19.65
N HIS A 179 4.20 -6.18 19.47
CA HIS A 179 2.79 -6.02 19.03
C HIS A 179 2.61 -5.48 17.60
N GLY A 180 3.70 -5.43 16.82
CA GLY A 180 3.69 -4.93 15.46
C GLY A 180 2.81 -5.75 14.50
N ARG A 181 2.36 -5.11 13.42
CA ARG A 181 1.60 -5.78 12.34
C ARG A 181 2.31 -5.67 11.01
N PHE A 182 2.59 -6.81 10.41
CA PHE A 182 3.17 -6.90 9.08
C PHE A 182 2.07 -7.04 8.03
N LEU A 183 1.99 -6.12 7.08
CA LEU A 183 0.98 -6.06 6.03
C LEU A 183 1.65 -6.34 4.69
N GLU A 184 1.52 -7.57 4.20
CA GLU A 184 2.16 -8.03 2.98
C GLU A 184 1.23 -7.85 1.78
N ILE A 185 1.51 -6.84 0.95
CA ILE A 185 0.82 -6.64 -0.34
C ILE A 185 1.64 -7.19 -1.52
N GLY A 186 2.91 -7.49 -1.32
CA GLY A 186 3.75 -8.19 -2.28
C GLY A 186 3.30 -9.63 -2.48
N LYS A 187 3.58 -10.17 -3.68
CA LYS A 187 3.17 -11.53 -4.06
C LYS A 187 4.33 -12.46 -4.34
N PHE A 188 5.56 -11.96 -4.46
CA PHE A 188 6.72 -12.75 -4.88
C PHE A 188 7.07 -13.84 -3.86
N ASP A 189 7.40 -13.47 -2.62
CA ASP A 189 7.76 -14.44 -1.56
C ASP A 189 6.61 -15.38 -1.22
N LEU A 190 5.36 -14.87 -1.23
CA LEU A 190 4.17 -15.69 -1.03
C LEU A 190 4.00 -16.75 -2.11
N SER A 191 4.18 -16.38 -3.39
CA SER A 191 4.02 -17.30 -4.52
C SER A 191 5.14 -18.35 -4.58
N ASN A 192 6.34 -17.99 -4.12
CA ASN A 192 7.48 -18.90 -4.06
C ASN A 192 7.59 -19.68 -2.74
N ASN A 193 6.63 -19.50 -1.82
CA ASN A 193 6.62 -20.13 -0.50
C ASN A 193 7.96 -19.95 0.25
N HIS A 194 8.51 -18.73 0.23
CA HIS A 194 9.75 -18.41 0.93
C HIS A 194 9.56 -18.53 2.45
N PRO A 195 10.57 -19.02 3.20
CA PRO A 195 10.46 -19.22 4.63
C PRO A 195 10.41 -17.89 5.40
N LEU A 196 9.62 -17.87 6.48
CA LEU A 196 9.55 -16.78 7.45
C LEU A 196 10.04 -17.27 8.81
N GLY A 197 10.97 -16.53 9.43
CA GLY A 197 11.49 -16.88 10.75
C GLY A 197 10.42 -16.74 11.84
N MET A 198 9.97 -17.87 12.41
CA MET A 198 8.87 -17.89 13.38
C MET A 198 9.18 -17.19 14.73
N ALA A 199 10.46 -16.93 15.03
CA ALA A 199 10.86 -16.24 16.26
C ALA A 199 10.26 -14.84 16.38
N ILE A 200 9.87 -14.20 15.27
CA ILE A 200 9.25 -12.87 15.26
C ILE A 200 7.95 -12.83 16.08
N PHE A 201 7.22 -13.95 16.14
CA PHE A 201 5.95 -14.04 16.84
C PHE A 201 6.11 -14.02 18.37
N LEU A 202 7.32 -14.23 18.89
CA LEU A 202 7.62 -14.02 20.32
C LEU A 202 7.44 -12.56 20.74
N GLY A 203 7.57 -11.60 19.80
CA GLY A 203 7.23 -10.20 20.01
C GLY A 203 5.72 -9.91 20.02
N ASN A 204 4.87 -10.94 20.03
CA ASN A 204 3.42 -10.83 19.85
C ASN A 204 3.00 -10.07 18.57
N VAL A 205 3.80 -10.26 17.52
CA VAL A 205 3.57 -9.69 16.18
C VAL A 205 2.45 -10.46 15.47
N THR A 206 1.76 -9.79 14.54
CA THR A 206 0.83 -10.45 13.62
C THR A 206 1.24 -10.23 12.16
N GLY A 207 1.11 -11.26 11.32
CA GLY A 207 1.36 -11.19 9.88
C GLY A 207 0.07 -11.29 9.09
N HIS A 208 -0.10 -10.42 8.10
CA HIS A 208 -1.30 -10.34 7.26
C HIS A 208 -0.91 -10.45 5.80
N GLY A 209 -1.26 -11.56 5.15
CA GLY A 209 -1.37 -11.61 3.70
C GLY A 209 -2.59 -10.80 3.26
N ILE A 210 -2.36 -9.80 2.40
CA ILE A 210 -3.38 -8.89 1.87
C ILE A 210 -3.72 -9.26 0.43
#